data_AF-A0A2T6BE02-F1
#
_entry.id   AF-A0A2T6BE02-F1
#
_cell.length_a   1.000
_cell.length_b   1.000
_cell.length_c   1.000
_cell.angle_alpha   90.00
_cell.angle_beta   90.00
_cell.angle_gamma   90.00
#
_symmetry.space_group_name_H-M   'P 1'
#
loop_
_entity.id
_entity.type
_entity.pdbx_description
1 polymer ?
#
loop_
_entity_poly.entity_id
_entity_poly.type
_entity_poly.pdbx_seq_one_letter_code
_entity_poly.pdbx_strand_id
1 'polypeptide(L)'
;MRCTLLLAACLALSSACTANLPAIDDTISEGAQRADYPELEPLPNLLARSEAGSSIEVQTEALQARVSRLKARARALKGRTIIDGATRLRLLEATKGKPA
;
A
#
# COMPACT_ATOMS: atom_id res chain seq x y z
N MET A 1 -35.23 -26.96 8.43
CA MET A 1 -35.55 -25.52 8.26
C MET A 1 -34.44 -24.59 8.75
N ARG A 2 -33.82 -24.83 9.92
CA ARG A 2 -32.71 -23.98 10.42
C ARG A 2 -31.42 -24.08 9.59
N CYS A 3 -31.01 -25.28 9.17
CA CYS A 3 -29.81 -25.46 8.34
C CYS A 3 -29.95 -24.86 6.93
N THR A 4 -31.12 -24.97 6.29
CA THR A 4 -31.36 -24.38 4.98
C THR A 4 -31.30 -22.85 5.03
N LEU A 5 -31.77 -22.24 6.13
CA LEU A 5 -31.68 -20.80 6.35
C LEU A 5 -30.23 -20.33 6.55
N LEU A 6 -29.42 -21.09 7.29
CA LEU A 6 -28.00 -20.81 7.50
C LEU A 6 -27.18 -20.95 6.20
N LEU A 7 -27.47 -21.99 5.40
CA LEU A 7 -26.80 -22.19 4.12
C LEU A 7 -27.11 -21.02 3.15
N ALA A 8 -28.38 -20.62 3.06
CA ALA A 8 -28.79 -19.49 2.22
C ALA A 8 -28.14 -18.17 2.66
N ALA A 9 -28.01 -17.95 3.97
CA ALA A 9 -27.32 -16.77 4.51
C ALA A 9 -25.82 -16.78 4.17
N CYS A 10 -25.14 -17.91 4.29
CA CYS A 10 -23.73 -18.04 3.91
C CYS A 10 -23.50 -17.75 2.42
N LEU A 11 -24.35 -18.27 1.53
CA LEU A 11 -24.26 -18.00 0.09
C LEU A 11 -24.49 -16.50 -0.22
N ALA A 12 -25.48 -15.89 0.42
CA ALA A 12 -25.75 -14.46 0.25
C ALA A 12 -24.57 -13.58 0.71
N LEU A 13 -23.91 -13.92 1.82
CA LEU A 13 -22.73 -13.19 2.30
C LEU A 13 -21.52 -13.37 1.37
N SER A 14 -21.32 -14.56 0.78
CA SER A 14 -20.21 -14.79 -0.15
C SER A 14 -20.34 -14.00 -1.46
N SER A 15 -21.57 -13.77 -1.94
CA SER A 15 -21.83 -12.97 -3.13
C SER A 15 -21.44 -11.50 -2.96
N ALA A 16 -21.41 -10.96 -1.74
CA ALA A 16 -21.02 -9.58 -1.48
C ALA A 16 -19.51 -9.34 -1.69
N CYS A 17 -18.68 -10.38 -1.50
CA CYS A 17 -17.24 -10.31 -1.74
C CYS A 17 -16.89 -10.30 -3.24
N THR A 18 -17.75 -10.84 -4.10
CA THR A 18 -17.51 -10.93 -5.55
C THR A 18 -18.31 -9.91 -6.37
N ALA A 19 -19.36 -9.30 -5.80
CA ALA A 19 -20.25 -8.37 -6.50
C ALA A 19 -19.57 -7.06 -6.96
N ASN A 20 -18.49 -6.65 -6.30
CA ASN A 20 -17.72 -5.45 -6.66
C ASN A 20 -16.34 -5.77 -7.24
N LEU A 21 -16.09 -7.02 -7.63
CA LEU A 21 -14.86 -7.37 -8.30
C LEU A 21 -14.94 -6.79 -9.72
N PRO A 22 -14.09 -5.81 -10.10
CA PRO A 22 -14.08 -5.31 -11.47
C PRO A 22 -13.78 -6.47 -12.41
N ALA A 23 -14.37 -6.47 -13.60
CA ALA A 23 -14.04 -7.43 -14.63
C ALA A 23 -12.54 -7.37 -14.88
N ILE A 24 -11.83 -8.47 -14.60
CA ILE A 24 -10.36 -8.51 -14.67
C ILE A 24 -9.89 -8.25 -16.12
N ASP A 25 -10.69 -8.70 -17.08
CA ASP A 25 -10.39 -8.59 -18.50
C ASP A 25 -10.59 -7.17 -19.07
N ASP A 26 -11.38 -6.31 -18.42
CA ASP A 26 -11.59 -4.91 -18.85
C ASP A 26 -10.32 -4.05 -18.67
N THR A 27 -9.32 -4.55 -17.95
CA THR A 27 -8.04 -3.87 -17.77
C THR A 27 -7.10 -4.08 -18.96
N ILE A 28 -7.37 -5.08 -19.82
CA ILE A 28 -6.52 -5.43 -20.96
C ILE A 28 -7.12 -4.81 -22.23
N SER A 29 -6.36 -3.92 -22.88
CA SER A 29 -6.79 -3.33 -24.15
C SER A 29 -6.99 -4.40 -25.23
N GLU A 30 -7.90 -4.17 -26.18
CA GLU A 30 -8.12 -5.12 -27.28
C GLU A 30 -6.84 -5.41 -28.09
N GLY A 31 -5.95 -4.43 -28.19
CA GLY A 31 -4.64 -4.59 -28.83
C GLY A 31 -3.74 -5.55 -28.05
N ALA A 32 -3.75 -5.46 -26.71
CA ALA A 32 -2.96 -6.35 -25.86
C ALA A 32 -3.52 -7.78 -25.83
N GLN A 33 -4.83 -7.98 -25.95
CA GLN A 33 -5.44 -9.32 -26.04
C GLN A 33 -5.06 -10.06 -27.33
N ARG A 34 -4.81 -9.33 -28.43
CA ARG A 34 -4.41 -9.89 -29.72
C ARG A 34 -2.90 -9.91 -29.94
N ALA A 35 -2.12 -9.35 -29.01
CA ALA A 35 -0.68 -9.32 -29.13
C ALA A 35 -0.09 -10.70 -28.84
N ASP A 36 1.01 -11.02 -29.51
CA ASP A 36 1.78 -12.20 -29.17
C ASP A 36 2.32 -12.08 -27.74
N TYR A 37 2.42 -13.23 -27.06
CA TYR A 37 3.03 -13.27 -25.74
C TYR A 37 4.50 -12.84 -25.84
N PRO A 38 4.98 -11.94 -24.95
CA PRO A 38 6.35 -11.45 -25.05
C PRO A 38 7.36 -12.57 -24.80
N GLU A 39 8.52 -12.44 -25.43
CA GLU A 39 9.65 -13.31 -25.15
C GLU A 39 10.11 -13.10 -23.69
N LEU A 40 10.23 -14.19 -22.94
CA LEU A 40 10.63 -14.14 -21.54
C LEU A 40 12.14 -13.97 -21.42
N GLU A 41 12.58 -12.92 -20.72
CA GLU A 41 13.98 -12.72 -20.40
C GLU A 41 14.44 -13.73 -19.32
N PRO A 42 15.58 -14.41 -19.48
CA PRO A 42 16.11 -15.32 -18.47
C PRO A 42 16.37 -14.63 -17.12
N LEU A 43 15.92 -15.26 -16.03
CA LEU A 43 16.11 -14.77 -14.66
C LEU A 43 17.56 -14.38 -14.31
N PRO A 44 18.61 -15.13 -14.72
CA PRO A 44 19.99 -14.76 -14.40
C PRO A 44 20.39 -13.38 -14.94
N ASN A 45 19.90 -13.01 -16.13
CA ASN A 45 20.18 -11.70 -16.73
C ASN A 45 19.54 -10.57 -15.94
N LEU A 46 18.32 -10.79 -15.45
CA LEU A 46 17.58 -9.83 -14.64
C LEU A 46 18.25 -9.62 -13.28
N LEU A 47 18.75 -10.69 -12.66
CA LEU A 47 19.50 -10.62 -11.40
C LEU A 47 20.80 -9.84 -11.58
N ALA A 48 21.60 -10.17 -12.59
CA ALA A 48 22.85 -9.46 -12.88
C ALA A 48 22.62 -7.97 -13.15
N ARG A 49 21.54 -7.61 -13.87
CA ARG A 49 21.15 -6.20 -14.09
C ARG A 49 20.74 -5.49 -12.80
N SER A 50 20.07 -6.19 -11.88
CA SER A 50 19.68 -5.61 -10.58
C SER A 50 20.89 -5.31 -9.69
N GLU A 51 21.90 -6.18 -9.73
CA GLU A 51 23.15 -6.04 -8.99
C GLU A 51 24.05 -4.94 -9.56
N ALA A 52 23.98 -4.70 -10.87
CA ALA A 52 24.70 -3.61 -11.54
C ALA A 52 24.27 -2.19 -11.10
N GLY A 53 23.29 -2.10 -10.19
CA GLY A 53 22.76 -0.84 -9.70
C GLY A 53 21.71 -0.27 -10.65
N SER A 54 20.72 0.40 -10.06
CA SER A 54 19.69 1.07 -10.83
C SER A 54 20.28 2.26 -11.59
N SER A 55 20.11 2.29 -12.92
CA SER A 55 20.40 3.47 -13.74
C SER A 55 19.31 4.54 -13.63
N ILE A 56 18.33 4.36 -12.73
CA ILE A 56 17.44 5.45 -12.36
C ILE A 56 18.35 6.54 -11.84
N GLU A 57 18.43 7.65 -12.57
CA GLU A 57 19.00 8.89 -12.10
C GLU A 57 18.13 9.35 -10.93
N VAL A 58 18.36 8.73 -9.78
CA VAL A 58 17.72 9.10 -8.54
C VAL A 58 18.13 10.55 -8.37
N GLN A 59 17.15 11.45 -8.33
CA GLN A 59 17.34 12.85 -7.94
C GLN A 59 17.82 12.89 -6.48
N THR A 60 19.05 12.43 -6.28
CA THR A 60 19.63 12.10 -4.98
C THR A 60 19.76 13.38 -4.19
N GLU A 61 20.06 14.48 -4.88
CA GLU A 61 20.03 15.84 -4.34
C GLU A 61 18.62 16.27 -3.88
N ALA A 62 17.58 16.03 -4.69
CA ALA A 62 16.22 16.37 -4.31
C ALA A 62 15.73 15.56 -3.10
N LEU A 63 16.11 14.28 -3.01
CA LEU A 63 15.85 13.43 -1.85
C LEU A 63 16.63 13.90 -0.62
N GLN A 64 17.92 14.20 -0.75
CA GLN A 64 18.75 14.77 0.32
C GLN A 64 18.13 16.07 0.87
N ALA A 65 17.68 16.97 -0.01
CA ALA A 65 17.02 18.21 0.36
C ALA A 65 15.64 17.98 1.04
N ARG A 66 14.92 16.93 0.67
CA ARG A 66 13.67 16.54 1.36
C ARG A 66 13.96 15.99 2.75
N VAL A 67 14.97 15.13 2.87
CA VAL A 67 15.40 14.53 4.14
C VAL A 67 15.87 15.62 5.12
N SER A 68 16.66 16.58 4.67
CA SER A 68 17.13 17.69 5.52
C SER A 68 15.98 18.54 6.04
N ARG A 69 15.03 18.91 5.16
CA ARG A 69 13.81 19.65 5.54
C ARG A 69 12.95 18.87 6.54
N LEU A 70 12.78 17.57 6.34
CA LEU A 70 12.00 16.73 7.25
C LEU A 70 12.67 16.65 8.63
N LYS A 71 13.99 16.46 8.69
CA LYS A 71 14.76 16.48 9.94
C LYS A 71 14.66 17.82 10.66
N ALA A 72 14.73 18.94 9.93
CA ALA A 72 14.56 20.28 10.50
C ALA A 72 13.16 20.47 11.11
N ARG A 73 12.10 20.08 10.39
CA ARG A 73 10.72 20.10 10.90
C ARG A 73 10.56 19.22 12.14
N ALA A 74 11.10 18.01 12.14
CA ALA A 74 11.03 17.11 13.28
C ALA A 74 11.71 17.70 14.53
N ARG A 75 12.87 18.35 14.37
CA ARG A 75 13.55 19.06 15.48
C ARG A 75 12.69 20.20 16.02
N ALA A 76 12.08 21.00 15.13
CA ALA A 76 11.19 22.09 15.53
C ALA A 76 9.95 21.58 16.30
N LEU A 77 9.39 20.44 15.89
CA LEU A 77 8.25 19.82 16.58
C LEU A 77 8.63 19.26 17.95
N LYS A 78 9.81 18.64 18.08
CA LYS A 78 10.27 18.07 19.36
C LYS A 78 10.53 19.12 20.45
N GLY A 79 10.91 20.34 20.08
CA GLY A 79 11.21 21.42 21.02
C GLY A 79 10.00 22.20 21.53
N ARG A 80 8.78 21.87 21.07
CA ARG A 80 7.55 22.58 21.42
C ARG A 80 6.50 21.62 21.97
N THR A 81 5.87 22.02 23.07
CA THR A 81 4.63 21.35 23.53
C THR A 81 3.48 21.84 22.66
N ILE A 82 3.10 21.03 21.67
CA ILE A 82 2.05 21.39 20.67
C ILE A 82 0.64 21.14 21.21
N ILE A 83 0.51 20.20 22.15
CA ILE A 83 -0.75 19.85 22.79
C ILE A 83 -0.62 20.05 24.30
N ASP A 84 -1.69 20.55 24.94
CA ASP A 84 -1.74 20.68 26.39
C ASP A 84 -1.81 19.31 27.09
N GLY A 85 -1.57 19.31 28.39
CA GLY A 85 -1.55 18.08 29.20
C GLY A 85 -2.88 17.32 29.14
N ALA A 86 -4.01 18.04 29.17
CA ALA A 86 -5.35 17.45 29.14
C ALA A 86 -5.64 16.75 27.80
N THR A 87 -5.26 17.35 26.68
CA THR A 87 -5.42 16.71 25.35
C THR A 87 -4.48 15.53 25.19
N ARG A 88 -3.26 15.60 25.72
CA ARG A 88 -2.33 14.47 25.71
C ARG A 88 -2.87 13.27 26.48
N LEU A 89 -3.46 13.49 27.66
CA LEU A 89 -4.08 12.40 28.45
C LEU A 89 -5.22 11.73 27.69
N ARG A 90 -6.12 12.50 27.07
CA ARG A 90 -7.20 11.96 26.23
C ARG A 90 -6.70 11.08 25.08
N LEU A 91 -5.61 11.47 24.41
CA LEU A 91 -5.01 10.67 23.33
C LEU A 91 -4.36 9.38 23.84
N LEU A 92 -3.69 9.42 25.00
CA LEU A 92 -3.10 8.23 25.61
C LEU A 92 -4.16 7.23 26.05
N GLU A 93 -5.28 7.69 26.61
CA GLU A 93 -6.41 6.82 26.93
C GLU A 93 -7.03 6.20 25.68
N ALA A 94 -7.23 7.00 24.62
CA ALA A 94 -7.80 6.51 23.35
C ALA A 94 -6.93 5.44 22.67
N THR A 95 -5.61 5.45 22.88
CA THR A 95 -4.66 4.50 22.26
C THR A 95 -4.38 3.26 23.11
N LYS A 96 -4.77 3.25 24.39
CA LYS A 96 -4.47 2.19 25.37
C LYS A 96 -5.06 0.80 25.02
N GLY A 97 -6.03 0.74 24.12
CA GLY A 97 -6.68 -0.50 23.67
C GLY A 97 -6.30 -0.98 22.27
N LYS A 98 -5.39 -0.30 21.56
CA LYS A 98 -5.01 -0.65 20.19
C LYS A 98 -3.64 -1.37 20.18
N PRO A 99 -3.55 -2.63 19.72
CA PRO A 99 -2.26 -3.29 19.58
C PRO A 99 -1.39 -2.55 18.55
N ALA A 100 -0.08 -2.51 18.83
CA ALA A 100 0.94 -1.85 18.01
C ALA A 100 1.09 -2.48 16.62
#